data_AF-A0A0E9MSS1-F1
#
_entry.id   AF-A0A0E9MSS1-F1
#
_cell.length_a   1.000
_cell.length_b   1.000
_cell.length_c   1.000
_cell.angle_alpha   90.00
_cell.angle_beta   90.00
_cell.angle_gamma   90.00
#
_symmetry.space_group_name_H-M   'P 1'
#
loop_
_entity.id
_entity.type
_entity.pdbx_description
1 polymer ?
#
loop_
_entity_poly.entity_id
_entity_poly.type
_entity_poly.pdbx_seq_one_letter_code
_entity_poly.pdbx_strand_id
1 'polypeptide(L)'
;MGKLLTLLMLAALVVFWWRGNQQRRRTTMPLTEARELLGLRADAGSDEIRDAHRRIIARVHPDAGGTIELARRTNLARDVLLRELAATHRD
;
A
#
# COMPACT_ATOMS: atom_id res chain seq x y z
N MET A 1 25.96 17.50 35.05
CA MET A 1 26.21 16.22 34.35
C MET A 1 24.96 15.61 33.71
N GLY A 2 23.75 15.68 34.30
CA GLY A 2 22.54 15.03 33.76
C GLY A 2 22.01 15.53 32.41
N LYS A 3 22.34 16.76 31.98
CA LYS A 3 21.80 17.37 30.74
C LYS A 3 22.38 16.79 29.45
N LEU A 4 23.61 16.27 29.49
CA LEU A 4 24.25 15.68 28.31
C LEU A 4 23.65 14.30 28.00
N LEU A 5 23.32 13.53 29.04
CA LEU A 5 22.65 12.24 28.93
C LEU A 5 21.23 12.39 28.35
N THR A 6 20.48 13.42 28.75
CA THR A 6 19.14 13.67 28.21
C THR A 6 19.16 14.06 26.73
N LEU A 7 20.17 14.82 26.28
CA LEU A 7 20.29 15.20 24.87
C LEU A 7 20.66 14.01 23.98
N LEU A 8 21.50 13.09 24.47
CA LEU A 8 21.83 11.86 23.75
C LEU A 8 20.62 10.91 23.68
N MET A 9 19.80 10.82 24.74
CA MET A 9 18.57 10.03 24.71
C MET A 9 17.53 10.59 23.73
N LEU A 10 17.38 11.92 23.65
CA LEU A 10 16.50 12.57 22.68
C LEU A 10 16.98 12.36 21.24
N ALA A 11 18.28 12.49 20.97
CA ALA A 11 18.85 12.21 19.66
C ALA A 11 18.65 10.74 19.26
N ALA A 12 18.81 9.80 20.20
CA ALA A 12 18.55 8.39 19.97
C ALA A 12 17.06 8.11 19.65
N LEU A 13 16.12 8.78 20.32
CA LEU A 13 14.67 8.72 20.03
C LEU A 13 14.34 9.26 18.63
N VAL A 14 14.96 10.38 18.24
CA VAL A 14 14.77 10.97 16.90
C VAL A 14 15.31 10.06 15.81
N VAL A 15 16.48 9.45 16.01
CA VAL A 15 17.06 8.47 15.08
C VAL A 15 16.24 7.18 15.04
N PHE A 16 15.74 6.70 16.18
CA PHE A 16 14.88 5.52 16.26
C PHE A 16 13.54 5.74 15.53
N TRP A 17 12.96 6.94 15.66
CA TRP A 17 11.78 7.35 14.91
C TRP A 17 12.06 7.46 13.40
N TRP A 18 13.24 7.99 13.02
CA TRP A 18 13.63 8.08 11.61
C TRP A 18 13.91 6.72 10.98
N ARG A 19 14.48 5.77 11.74
CA ARG A 19 14.84 4.43 11.26
C ARG A 19 13.64 3.48 11.19
N GLY A 20 12.66 3.63 12.10
CA GLY A 20 11.43 2.82 12.11
C GLY A 20 10.46 3.11 10.96
N ASN A 21 10.54 4.30 10.35
CA ASN A 21 9.63 4.71 9.28
C ASN A 21 10.19 4.42 7.85
N GLN A 22 11.42 3.91 7.73
CA GLN A 22 12.13 3.77 6.45
C GLN A 22 11.88 2.45 5.68
N GLN A 23 11.04 1.53 6.15
CA GLN A 23 10.72 0.31 5.42
C GLN A 23 9.24 -0.06 5.46
N ARG A 24 8.39 0.83 4.90
CA ARG A 24 7.28 0.33 4.08
C ARG A 24 7.92 -0.38 2.89
N ARG A 25 8.31 -1.64 3.05
CA ARG A 25 8.75 -2.51 1.94
C ARG A 25 7.69 -2.34 0.86
N ARG A 26 8.05 -1.70 -0.25
CA ARG A 26 7.20 -1.61 -1.44
C ARG A 26 6.90 -3.05 -1.80
N THR A 27 5.72 -3.54 -1.45
CA THR A 27 5.30 -4.87 -1.85
C THR A 27 5.11 -4.75 -3.35
N THR A 28 6.04 -5.31 -4.13
CA THR A 28 5.97 -5.25 -5.58
C THR A 28 5.03 -6.35 -6.02
N MET A 29 3.82 -5.98 -6.44
CA MET A 29 2.90 -6.87 -7.15
C MET A 29 3.04 -6.56 -8.65
N PRO A 30 3.24 -7.55 -9.52
CA PRO A 30 3.20 -7.36 -10.97
C PRO A 30 1.89 -6.70 -11.42
N LEU A 31 1.96 -5.81 -12.43
CA LEU A 31 0.78 -5.11 -12.94
C LEU A 31 -0.27 -6.08 -13.52
N THR A 32 0.18 -7.17 -14.14
CA THR A 32 -0.70 -8.23 -14.66
C THR A 32 -1.46 -8.90 -13.52
N GLU A 33 -0.76 -9.31 -12.46
CA GLU A 33 -1.37 -9.91 -11.27
C GLU A 33 -2.37 -8.94 -10.61
N ALA A 34 -2.03 -7.65 -10.51
CA ALA A 34 -2.92 -6.65 -9.94
C ALA A 34 -4.22 -6.48 -10.76
N ARG A 35 -4.11 -6.51 -12.10
CA ARG A 35 -5.26 -6.45 -13.01
C ARG A 35 -6.11 -7.71 -12.92
N GLU A 36 -5.49 -8.88 -12.95
CA GLU A 36 -6.19 -10.17 -12.82
C GLU A 36 -6.95 -10.25 -11.49
N LEU A 37 -6.30 -9.86 -10.39
CA LEU A 37 -6.91 -9.87 -9.07
C LEU A 37 -8.14 -8.95 -9.00
N LEU A 38 -8.09 -7.80 -9.69
CA LEU A 38 -9.22 -6.87 -9.76
C LEU A 38 -10.21 -7.15 -10.91
N GLY A 39 -9.92 -8.13 -11.78
CA GLY A 39 -10.72 -8.42 -12.97
C GLY A 39 -10.75 -7.26 -13.97
N LEU A 40 -9.62 -6.56 -14.14
CA LEU A 40 -9.48 -5.38 -14.99
C LEU A 40 -8.72 -5.69 -16.27
N ARG A 41 -9.03 -4.94 -17.32
CA ARG A 41 -8.26 -4.94 -18.58
C ARG A 41 -7.04 -4.02 -18.48
N ALA A 42 -6.15 -4.11 -19.47
CA ALA A 42 -4.92 -3.32 -19.52
C ALA A 42 -5.17 -1.80 -19.64
N ASP A 43 -6.27 -1.43 -20.29
CA ASP A 43 -6.74 -0.07 -20.59
C ASP A 43 -7.61 0.54 -19.48
N ALA A 44 -7.80 -0.16 -18.35
CA ALA A 44 -8.69 0.28 -17.30
C ALA A 44 -8.27 1.62 -16.67
N GLY A 45 -9.22 2.55 -16.59
CA GLY A 45 -9.04 3.87 -16.02
C GLY A 45 -9.06 3.90 -14.48
N SER A 46 -8.80 5.08 -13.91
CA SER A 46 -8.72 5.25 -12.45
C SER A 46 -10.03 4.91 -11.72
N ASP A 47 -11.16 5.22 -12.34
CA ASP A 47 -12.48 4.96 -11.76
C ASP A 47 -12.84 3.49 -11.80
N GLU A 48 -12.54 2.80 -12.91
CA GLU A 48 -12.72 1.36 -13.03
C GLU A 48 -11.89 0.60 -11.98
N ILE A 49 -10.65 1.05 -11.71
CA ILE A 49 -9.80 0.49 -10.65
C ILE A 49 -10.45 0.64 -9.28
N ARG A 50 -10.95 1.84 -8.93
CA ARG A 50 -11.60 2.08 -7.65
C ARG A 50 -12.89 1.28 -7.51
N ASP A 51 -13.65 1.16 -8.58
CA ASP A 51 -14.93 0.44 -8.58
C ASP A 51 -14.72 -1.06 -8.41
N ALA A 52 -13.76 -1.64 -9.15
CA ALA A 52 -13.37 -3.03 -9.00
C ALA A 52 -12.87 -3.35 -7.59
N HIS A 53 -12.01 -2.47 -7.04
CA HIS A 53 -11.54 -2.58 -5.66
C HIS A 53 -12.71 -2.59 -4.66
N ARG A 54 -13.66 -1.64 -4.75
CA ARG A 54 -14.83 -1.59 -3.86
C ARG A 54 -15.67 -2.87 -3.93
N ARG A 55 -15.90 -3.41 -5.14
CA ARG A 55 -16.66 -4.66 -5.31
C ARG A 55 -15.96 -5.86 -4.69
N ILE A 56 -14.63 -5.95 -4.84
CA ILE A 56 -13.87 -7.11 -4.36
C ILE A 56 -13.64 -7.03 -2.86
N ILE A 57 -13.23 -5.86 -2.34
CA ILE A 57 -12.95 -5.70 -0.91
C ILE A 57 -14.17 -5.99 -0.05
N ALA A 58 -15.37 -5.61 -0.50
CA ALA A 58 -16.62 -5.92 0.19
C ALA A 58 -16.86 -7.44 0.34
N ARG A 59 -16.34 -8.27 -0.58
CA ARG A 59 -16.46 -9.73 -0.52
C ARG A 59 -15.33 -10.40 0.23
N VAL A 60 -14.12 -9.82 0.19
CA VAL A 60 -12.91 -10.45 0.76
C VAL A 60 -12.53 -9.90 2.13
N HIS A 61 -13.28 -8.93 2.65
CA HIS A 61 -13.04 -8.38 3.98
C HIS A 61 -13.22 -9.46 5.06
N PRO A 62 -12.42 -9.47 6.13
CA PRO A 62 -12.58 -10.40 7.26
C PRO A 62 -14.00 -10.41 7.83
N ASP A 63 -14.62 -9.25 7.98
CA ASP A 63 -15.98 -9.11 8.51
C ASP A 63 -17.06 -9.74 7.59
N ALA A 64 -16.75 -9.92 6.30
CA ALA A 64 -17.61 -10.60 5.34
C ALA A 64 -17.26 -12.09 5.17
N GLY A 65 -16.39 -12.64 6.02
CA GLY A 65 -15.92 -14.02 5.95
C GLY A 65 -14.69 -14.24 5.06
N GLY A 66 -14.05 -13.17 4.59
CA GLY A 66 -12.78 -13.23 3.87
C GLY A 66 -11.55 -13.32 4.79
N THR A 67 -10.36 -13.14 4.23
CA THR A 67 -9.11 -13.20 5.01
C THR A 67 -8.38 -11.87 4.99
N ILE A 68 -7.66 -11.57 6.08
CA ILE A 68 -6.82 -10.37 6.19
C ILE A 68 -5.83 -10.30 5.02
N GLU A 69 -5.24 -11.45 4.65
CA GLU A 69 -4.26 -11.52 3.56
C GLU A 69 -4.90 -11.23 2.19
N LEU A 70 -6.10 -11.72 1.92
CA LEU A 70 -6.80 -11.45 0.67
C LEU A 70 -7.23 -9.98 0.56
N ALA A 71 -7.72 -9.40 1.66
CA ALA A 71 -8.01 -7.97 1.75
C ALA A 71 -6.73 -7.13 1.54
N ARG A 72 -5.61 -7.53 2.14
CA ARG A 72 -4.30 -6.87 1.97
C ARG A 72 -3.81 -6.94 0.52
N ARG A 73 -3.87 -8.10 -0.14
CA ARG A 73 -3.51 -8.25 -1.57
C ARG A 73 -4.42 -7.41 -2.47
N THR A 74 -5.71 -7.33 -2.16
CA THR A 74 -6.68 -6.51 -2.90
C THR A 74 -6.37 -5.02 -2.80
N ASN A 75 -6.03 -4.54 -1.60
CA ASN A 75 -5.58 -3.16 -1.40
C ASN A 75 -4.28 -2.87 -2.16
N LEU A 76 -3.33 -3.82 -2.12
CA LEU A 76 -2.07 -3.68 -2.83
C LEU A 76 -2.26 -3.57 -4.35
N ALA A 77 -3.13 -4.39 -4.93
CA ALA A 77 -3.43 -4.36 -6.36
C ALA A 77 -3.93 -2.97 -6.80
N ARG A 78 -4.90 -2.40 -6.06
CA ARG A 78 -5.38 -1.04 -6.29
C ARG A 78 -4.25 -0.02 -6.25
N ASP A 79 -3.44 -0.06 -5.20
CA ASP A 79 -2.38 0.93 -4.97
C ASP A 79 -1.26 0.85 -6.02
N VAL A 80 -0.99 -0.34 -6.56
CA VAL A 80 -0.04 -0.53 -7.66
C VAL A 80 -0.59 0.05 -8.96
N LEU A 81 -1.84 -0.26 -9.33
CA LEU A 81 -2.43 0.22 -10.58
C LEU A 81 -2.65 1.73 -10.60
N LEU A 82 -3.08 2.32 -9.49
CA LEU A 82 -3.23 3.78 -9.41
C LEU A 82 -1.89 4.51 -9.49
N ARG A 83 -0.82 3.93 -8.93
CA ARG A 83 0.53 4.49 -9.06
C ARG A 83 1.05 4.40 -10.48
N GLU A 84 0.79 3.29 -11.17
CA GLU A 84 1.14 3.11 -12.57
C GLU A 84 0.42 4.14 -13.45
N LEU A 85 -0.90 4.25 -13.31
CA LEU A 85 -1.68 5.20 -14.09
C LEU A 85 -1.18 6.64 -13.88
N ALA A 86 -0.85 7.00 -12.64
CA ALA A 86 -0.27 8.30 -12.34
C ALA A 86 1.14 8.50 -12.92
N ALA A 87 1.93 7.44 -13.10
CA ALA A 87 3.23 7.50 -13.77
C ALA A 87 3.06 7.71 -15.27
N THR A 88 2.18 6.94 -15.93
CA THR A 88 1.91 7.07 -17.36
C THR A 88 1.40 8.46 -17.76
N HIS A 89 0.66 9.16 -16.90
CA HIS A 89 0.15 10.51 -17.19
C HIS A 89 1.19 11.63 -17.00
N ARG A 90 2.38 11.32 -16.47
CA ARG A 90 3.46 12.31 -16.28
C ARG A 90 4.48 12.32 -17.42
N ASP A 91 4.41 11.35 -18.32
CA ASP A 91 5.28 11.19 -19.49
C ASP A 91 4.59 11.75 -20.75
#